data_AF-A0A919D9W2-F1
#
_entry.id   AF-A0A919D9W2-F1
#
_cell.length_a   1.000
_cell.length_b   1.000
_cell.length_c   1.000
_cell.angle_alpha   90.00
_cell.angle_beta   90.00
_cell.angle_gamma   90.00
#
_symmetry.space_group_name_H-M   'P 1'
#
loop_
_entity.id
_entity.type
_entity.pdbx_description
1 polymer ?
#
loop_
_entity_poly.entity_id
_entity_poly.type
_entity_poly.pdbx_seq_one_letter_code
_entity_poly.pdbx_strand_id
1 'polypeptide(L)'
;MTPPAGQPARIPDAPPTADPQAVLSPLTSAAVFLVLTVAPGGEPAVRELLPELAGLRRSVGSRVPAAGLTCVTSVGAALWARVFAGPRPAGLHPFRELVGARHRAVATPGDLLLHIRADRMDLCFELAAQVVDRLAGAATVVDEVHGFKYFDERDLMGFVDGTENPAGPAAEEAVVIGAEDPDFAGGSYVVVQRYVHDMKAWNALPVEEQERVIGRTKSANIELDDEAKPANSHVALNSVNAPDGSQLQILRDNMPYGTVGRGEFGTYFIAYSRTPAVTEEMLRNMFLGRPPGNYDRILDFSTPVTGSLFFTPSAALLGAPPGPPDAAAGPVRAPEPETAPEPAAGSGPLSAPPPDLAPVPAGADGSLGIGSLKRSTAR
;
A
#
# COMPACT_ATOMS: atom_id res chain seq x y z
N MET A 1 -58.21 41.37 -8.58
CA MET A 1 -57.90 40.05 -9.17
C MET A 1 -56.39 39.94 -9.24
N THR A 2 -55.82 39.19 -8.30
CA THR A 2 -54.37 38.97 -8.16
C THR A 2 -54.12 37.50 -8.51
N PRO A 3 -53.17 37.14 -9.37
CA PRO A 3 -52.95 35.74 -9.73
C PRO A 3 -52.29 34.99 -8.55
N PRO A 4 -52.52 33.66 -8.41
CA PRO A 4 -51.91 32.89 -7.34
C PRO A 4 -50.43 32.64 -7.61
N ALA A 5 -49.66 32.63 -6.52
CA ALA A 5 -48.21 32.42 -6.49
C ALA A 5 -47.81 31.05 -7.07
N GLY A 6 -46.77 31.06 -7.91
CA GLY A 6 -46.21 29.86 -8.53
C GLY A 6 -45.61 28.89 -7.51
N GLN A 7 -45.72 27.60 -7.81
CA GLN A 7 -45.01 26.54 -7.10
C GLN A 7 -43.50 26.80 -7.10
N PRO A 8 -42.78 26.56 -5.99
CA PRO A 8 -41.33 26.57 -6.02
C PRO A 8 -40.83 25.49 -6.98
N ALA A 9 -39.89 25.87 -7.85
CA ALA A 9 -39.21 24.95 -8.74
C ALA A 9 -38.63 23.79 -7.93
N ARG A 10 -38.89 22.55 -8.35
CA ARG A 10 -38.19 21.38 -7.79
C ARG A 10 -36.69 21.61 -7.99
N ILE A 11 -35.96 21.65 -6.87
CA ILE A 11 -34.51 21.48 -6.88
C ILE A 11 -34.27 20.16 -7.62
N PRO A 12 -33.40 20.11 -8.65
CA PRO A 12 -33.06 18.86 -9.29
C PRO A 12 -32.57 17.90 -8.20
N ASP A 13 -33.16 16.71 -8.11
CA ASP A 13 -32.68 15.67 -7.20
C ASP A 13 -31.17 15.53 -7.46
N ALA A 14 -30.37 15.67 -6.40
CA ALA A 14 -28.94 15.38 -6.49
C ALA A 14 -28.80 13.97 -7.10
N PRO A 15 -27.86 13.74 -8.03
CA PRO A 15 -27.64 12.40 -8.56
C PRO A 15 -27.46 11.46 -7.35
N PRO A 16 -28.04 10.25 -7.38
CA PRO A 16 -27.92 9.32 -6.27
C PRO A 16 -26.44 9.17 -5.96
N THR A 17 -26.04 9.54 -4.74
CA THR A 17 -24.68 9.32 -4.26
C THR A 17 -24.42 7.82 -4.37
N ALA A 18 -23.55 7.42 -5.29
CA ALA A 18 -23.28 6.01 -5.49
C ALA A 18 -22.63 5.46 -4.22
N ASP A 19 -23.27 4.47 -3.61
CA ASP A 19 -22.79 3.91 -2.34
C ASP A 19 -21.39 3.29 -2.53
N PRO A 20 -20.42 3.62 -1.67
CA PRO A 20 -19.12 2.97 -1.73
C PRO A 20 -19.26 1.47 -1.42
N GLN A 21 -18.28 0.68 -1.89
CA GLN A 21 -18.07 -0.64 -1.31
C GLN A 21 -17.73 -0.51 0.19
N ALA A 22 -17.58 -1.63 0.88
CA ALA A 22 -17.33 -1.68 2.32
C ALA A 22 -15.92 -1.21 2.75
N VAL A 23 -15.31 -0.24 2.04
CA VAL A 23 -13.97 0.31 2.28
C VAL A 23 -13.82 0.83 3.70
N LEU A 24 -14.82 1.59 4.17
CA LEU A 24 -14.85 2.23 5.49
C LEU A 24 -15.22 1.28 6.65
N SER A 25 -15.24 -0.04 6.40
CA SER A 25 -15.49 -1.00 7.48
C SER A 25 -14.36 -0.95 8.50
N PRO A 26 -14.68 -1.13 9.80
CA PRO A 26 -13.66 -1.17 10.84
C PRO A 26 -12.70 -2.36 10.63
N LEU A 27 -11.53 -2.28 11.27
CA LEU A 27 -10.58 -3.38 11.35
C LEU A 27 -11.27 -4.64 11.89
N THR A 28 -10.95 -5.78 11.31
CA THR A 28 -11.48 -7.09 11.70
C THR A 28 -10.38 -8.01 12.18
N SER A 29 -10.75 -9.10 12.85
CA SER A 29 -9.76 -10.02 13.43
C SER A 29 -8.99 -10.83 12.37
N ALA A 30 -9.53 -10.99 11.16
CA ALA A 30 -8.94 -11.77 10.08
C ALA A 30 -9.16 -11.09 8.71
N ALA A 31 -8.16 -11.22 7.83
CA ALA A 31 -8.26 -10.76 6.46
C ALA A 31 -7.60 -11.73 5.49
N VAL A 32 -8.11 -11.78 4.26
CA VAL A 32 -7.45 -12.42 3.12
C VAL A 32 -7.27 -11.36 2.03
N PHE A 33 -6.03 -11.20 1.59
CA PHE A 33 -5.66 -10.38 0.45
C PHE A 33 -5.33 -11.31 -0.70
N LEU A 34 -6.06 -11.17 -1.81
CA LEU A 34 -5.78 -11.90 -3.04
C LEU A 34 -5.50 -10.92 -4.16
N VAL A 35 -4.31 -11.00 -4.74
CA VAL A 35 -3.96 -10.32 -5.98
C VAL A 35 -3.89 -11.34 -7.09
N LEU A 36 -4.61 -11.09 -8.18
CA LEU A 36 -4.66 -11.97 -9.35
C LEU A 36 -4.23 -11.24 -10.61
N THR A 37 -3.64 -11.98 -11.55
CA THR A 37 -3.44 -11.56 -12.95
C THR A 37 -4.41 -12.32 -13.86
N VAL A 38 -4.99 -11.64 -14.83
CA VAL A 38 -6.00 -12.21 -15.75
C VAL A 38 -5.34 -12.53 -17.08
N ALA A 39 -5.39 -13.80 -17.48
CA ALA A 39 -4.84 -14.24 -18.75
C ALA A 39 -5.59 -13.59 -19.93
N PRO A 40 -4.95 -13.38 -21.09
CA PRO A 40 -5.65 -12.97 -22.30
C PRO A 40 -6.80 -13.94 -22.62
N GLY A 41 -8.01 -13.43 -22.86
CA GLY A 41 -9.22 -14.23 -23.03
C GLY A 41 -9.97 -14.55 -21.73
N GLY A 42 -9.40 -14.23 -20.57
CA GLY A 42 -10.06 -14.38 -19.26
C GLY A 42 -10.99 -13.21 -18.88
N GLU A 43 -11.02 -12.14 -19.67
CA GLU A 43 -11.86 -10.96 -19.45
C GLU A 43 -13.36 -11.27 -19.29
N PRO A 44 -13.98 -12.18 -20.08
CA PRO A 44 -15.39 -12.53 -19.91
C PRO A 44 -15.69 -13.12 -18.52
N ALA A 45 -14.85 -14.04 -18.03
CA ALA A 45 -15.03 -14.66 -16.72
C ALA A 45 -14.94 -13.63 -15.57
N VAL A 46 -14.03 -12.66 -15.68
CA VAL A 46 -13.97 -11.56 -14.72
C VAL A 46 -15.24 -10.72 -14.79
N ARG A 47 -15.67 -10.31 -15.99
CA ARG A 47 -16.88 -9.50 -16.17
C ARG A 47 -18.14 -10.19 -15.66
N GLU A 48 -18.23 -11.51 -15.77
CA GLU A 48 -19.30 -12.33 -15.22
C GLU A 48 -19.23 -12.40 -13.69
N LEU A 49 -18.03 -12.52 -13.11
CA LEU A 49 -17.81 -12.60 -11.66
C LEU A 49 -18.19 -11.31 -10.93
N LEU A 50 -17.77 -10.14 -11.42
CA LEU A 50 -17.90 -8.86 -10.70
C LEU A 50 -19.32 -8.60 -10.14
N PRO A 51 -20.41 -8.72 -10.92
CA PRO A 51 -21.77 -8.53 -10.39
C PRO A 51 -22.21 -9.64 -9.42
N GLU A 52 -21.62 -10.83 -9.49
CA GLU A 52 -21.94 -11.96 -8.59
C GLU A 52 -21.32 -11.83 -7.20
N LEU A 53 -20.24 -11.07 -7.03
CA LEU A 53 -19.47 -10.98 -5.78
C LEU A 53 -20.32 -10.60 -4.57
N ALA A 54 -21.28 -9.69 -4.75
CA ALA A 54 -22.21 -9.32 -3.69
C ALA A 54 -23.10 -10.49 -3.25
N GLY A 55 -23.49 -11.36 -4.19
CA GLY A 55 -24.24 -12.59 -3.94
C GLY A 55 -23.40 -13.65 -3.23
N LEU A 56 -22.17 -13.89 -3.69
CA LEU A 56 -21.23 -14.83 -3.08
C LEU A 56 -20.93 -14.44 -1.63
N ARG A 57 -20.60 -13.17 -1.38
CA ARG A 57 -20.39 -12.64 -0.03
C ARG A 57 -21.60 -12.87 0.87
N ARG A 58 -22.82 -12.62 0.38
CA ARG A 58 -24.05 -12.87 1.15
C ARG A 58 -24.22 -14.36 1.46
N SER A 59 -23.98 -15.24 0.49
CA SER A 59 -24.12 -16.68 0.65
C SER A 59 -23.19 -17.25 1.73
N VAL A 60 -21.93 -16.81 1.75
CA VAL A 60 -20.95 -17.21 2.77
C VAL A 60 -21.27 -16.55 4.11
N GLY A 61 -21.44 -15.22 4.11
CA GLY A 61 -21.59 -14.41 5.32
C GLY A 61 -22.90 -14.65 6.07
N SER A 62 -24.01 -15.00 5.39
CA SER A 62 -25.29 -15.23 6.05
C SER A 62 -25.28 -16.41 7.03
N ARG A 63 -24.29 -17.30 6.92
CA ARG A 63 -24.10 -18.43 7.84
C ARG A 63 -23.62 -17.97 9.21
N VAL A 64 -22.89 -16.84 9.28
CA VAL A 64 -22.37 -16.24 10.52
C VAL A 64 -22.43 -14.71 10.43
N PRO A 65 -23.62 -14.09 10.46
CA PRO A 65 -23.75 -12.64 10.22
C PRO A 65 -22.93 -11.76 11.17
N ALA A 66 -22.79 -12.19 12.42
CA ALA A 66 -22.03 -11.48 13.46
C ALA A 66 -20.52 -11.37 13.16
N ALA A 67 -19.98 -12.20 12.26
CA ALA A 67 -18.56 -12.13 11.89
C ALA A 67 -18.25 -11.05 10.84
N GLY A 68 -19.26 -10.33 10.34
CA GLY A 68 -19.04 -9.11 9.57
C GLY A 68 -18.30 -9.31 8.24
N LEU A 69 -18.56 -10.40 7.50
CA LEU A 69 -17.86 -10.67 6.23
C LEU A 69 -18.06 -9.56 5.19
N THR A 70 -16.95 -8.93 4.81
CA THR A 70 -16.87 -7.93 3.73
C THR A 70 -15.88 -8.39 2.65
N CYS A 71 -16.07 -7.88 1.43
CA CYS A 71 -15.17 -8.08 0.31
C CYS A 71 -15.14 -6.79 -0.49
N VAL A 72 -14.00 -6.13 -0.50
CA VAL A 72 -13.74 -4.97 -1.36
C VAL A 72 -12.98 -5.46 -2.58
N THR A 73 -13.49 -5.15 -3.76
CA THR A 73 -12.92 -5.60 -5.04
C THR A 73 -12.40 -4.41 -5.81
N SER A 74 -11.16 -4.51 -6.28
CA SER A 74 -10.48 -3.42 -6.95
C SER A 74 -9.79 -3.91 -8.23
N VAL A 75 -9.79 -3.07 -9.27
CA VAL A 75 -9.35 -3.40 -10.62
C VAL A 75 -8.13 -2.56 -10.99
N GLY A 76 -7.07 -3.21 -11.46
CA GLY A 76 -5.82 -2.59 -11.87
C GLY A 76 -5.95 -1.86 -13.20
N ALA A 77 -5.08 -0.88 -13.45
CA ALA A 77 -5.16 -0.03 -14.63
C ALA A 77 -5.11 -0.79 -15.97
N ALA A 78 -4.30 -1.86 -16.05
CA ALA A 78 -4.18 -2.69 -17.25
C ALA A 78 -5.44 -3.52 -17.48
N LEU A 79 -5.98 -4.14 -16.42
CA LEU A 79 -7.24 -4.90 -16.53
C LEU A 79 -8.41 -3.98 -16.85
N TRP A 80 -8.52 -2.81 -16.23
CA TRP A 80 -9.60 -1.85 -16.48
C TRP A 80 -9.81 -1.59 -17.97
N ALA A 81 -8.71 -1.30 -18.69
CA ALA A 81 -8.73 -1.04 -20.13
C ALA A 81 -9.16 -2.26 -20.97
N ARG A 82 -8.99 -3.47 -20.46
CA ARG A 82 -9.37 -4.74 -21.12
C ARG A 82 -10.81 -5.14 -20.81
N VAL A 83 -11.32 -4.78 -19.63
CA VAL A 83 -12.63 -5.26 -19.16
C VAL A 83 -13.72 -4.22 -19.20
N PHE A 84 -13.47 -2.91 -19.30
CA PHE A 84 -14.55 -1.91 -19.36
C PHE A 84 -14.40 -0.93 -20.53
N ALA A 85 -15.52 -0.67 -21.20
CA ALA A 85 -15.69 0.47 -22.10
C ALA A 85 -15.95 1.76 -21.30
N GLY A 86 -15.82 2.89 -22.00
CA GLY A 86 -16.15 4.20 -21.46
C GLY A 86 -14.95 4.88 -20.78
N PRO A 87 -15.22 5.88 -19.91
CA PRO A 87 -14.16 6.62 -19.25
C PRO A 87 -13.37 5.73 -18.29
N ARG A 88 -12.22 6.24 -17.87
CA ARG A 88 -11.35 5.60 -16.88
C ARG A 88 -11.20 6.54 -15.68
N PRO A 89 -11.15 6.02 -14.44
CA PRO A 89 -10.95 6.85 -13.26
C PRO A 89 -9.70 7.73 -13.44
N ALA A 90 -9.83 9.02 -13.15
CA ALA A 90 -8.85 10.02 -13.58
C ALA A 90 -7.43 9.72 -13.06
N GLY A 91 -7.32 9.25 -11.81
CA GLY A 91 -6.07 8.93 -11.14
C GLY A 91 -5.59 7.49 -11.32
N LEU A 92 -6.32 6.63 -12.05
CA LEU A 92 -5.91 5.23 -12.18
C LEU A 92 -4.64 5.14 -13.04
N HIS A 93 -3.60 4.46 -12.57
CA HIS A 93 -2.42 4.10 -13.37
C HIS A 93 -1.69 2.92 -12.69
N PRO A 94 -0.82 2.19 -13.40
CA PRO A 94 0.00 1.16 -12.76
C PRO A 94 0.84 1.76 -11.63
N PHE A 95 1.08 0.99 -10.56
CA PHE A 95 1.94 1.41 -9.46
C PHE A 95 3.29 1.91 -9.98
N ARG A 96 3.72 3.08 -9.49
CA ARG A 96 4.97 3.71 -9.90
C ARG A 96 6.08 3.21 -9.00
N GLU A 97 7.05 2.55 -9.60
CA GLU A 97 8.23 2.11 -8.89
C GLU A 97 9.03 3.31 -8.38
N LEU A 98 9.46 3.24 -7.10
CA LEU A 98 10.32 4.25 -6.49
C LEU A 98 11.69 3.65 -6.20
N VAL A 99 12.74 4.32 -6.68
CA VAL A 99 14.12 3.90 -6.43
C VAL A 99 14.82 4.99 -5.61
N GLY A 100 14.85 4.78 -4.30
CA GLY A 100 15.58 5.62 -3.36
C GLY A 100 17.07 5.30 -3.34
N ALA A 101 17.82 6.08 -2.55
CA ALA A 101 19.27 5.89 -2.41
C ALA A 101 19.65 4.53 -1.79
N ARG A 102 18.74 3.94 -1.00
CA ARG A 102 18.94 2.65 -0.32
C ARG A 102 17.82 1.64 -0.56
N HIS A 103 16.58 2.13 -0.56
CA HIS A 103 15.38 1.29 -0.57
C HIS A 103 14.61 1.46 -1.87
N ARG A 104 13.90 0.41 -2.29
CA ARG A 104 13.11 0.38 -3.52
C ARG A 104 11.68 -0.08 -3.23
N ALA A 105 10.70 0.68 -3.69
CA ALA A 105 9.30 0.25 -3.74
C ALA A 105 9.05 -0.38 -5.10
N VAL A 106 9.06 -1.71 -5.18
CA VAL A 106 8.92 -2.45 -6.45
C VAL A 106 7.49 -2.35 -7.01
N ALA A 107 7.36 -2.29 -8.34
CA ALA A 107 6.08 -2.50 -9.01
C ALA A 107 5.93 -3.97 -9.41
N THR A 108 4.85 -4.63 -8.98
CA THR A 108 4.58 -6.05 -9.26
C THR A 108 3.23 -6.23 -9.97
N PRO A 109 3.05 -7.32 -10.75
CA PRO A 109 1.80 -7.61 -11.44
C PRO A 109 0.59 -7.67 -10.49
N GLY A 110 -0.55 -7.14 -10.95
CA GLY A 110 -1.82 -7.18 -10.24
C GLY A 110 -2.93 -6.57 -11.07
N ASP A 111 -3.89 -7.40 -11.49
CA ASP A 111 -5.04 -7.02 -12.31
C ASP A 111 -6.31 -6.90 -11.46
N LEU A 112 -6.50 -7.79 -10.50
CA LEU A 112 -7.64 -7.81 -9.58
C LEU A 112 -7.14 -7.95 -8.15
N LEU A 113 -7.68 -7.14 -7.24
CA LEU A 113 -7.50 -7.26 -5.80
C LEU A 113 -8.84 -7.64 -5.16
N LEU A 114 -8.83 -8.66 -4.31
CA LEU A 114 -9.88 -8.91 -3.33
C LEU A 114 -9.31 -8.69 -1.93
N HIS A 115 -9.91 -7.74 -1.22
CA HIS A 115 -9.65 -7.48 0.18
C HIS A 115 -10.84 -7.99 1.00
N ILE A 116 -10.69 -9.19 1.54
CA ILE A 116 -11.75 -9.95 2.22
C ILE A 116 -11.49 -9.88 3.73
N ARG A 117 -12.49 -9.44 4.51
CA ARG A 117 -12.35 -9.19 5.95
C ARG A 117 -13.50 -9.79 6.73
N ALA A 118 -13.20 -10.38 7.88
CA ALA A 118 -14.20 -10.89 8.82
C ALA A 118 -13.55 -11.12 10.19
N ASP A 119 -14.35 -11.31 11.23
CA ASP A 119 -13.84 -11.73 12.54
C ASP A 119 -13.49 -13.22 12.61
N ARG A 120 -13.66 -13.95 11.49
CA ARG A 120 -13.25 -15.35 11.37
C ARG A 120 -12.60 -15.65 10.03
N MET A 121 -11.41 -16.23 10.08
CA MET A 121 -10.63 -16.58 8.89
C MET A 121 -11.32 -17.61 8.00
N ASP A 122 -12.13 -18.53 8.56
CA ASP A 122 -12.83 -19.55 7.76
C ASP A 122 -13.82 -18.93 6.76
N LEU A 123 -14.44 -17.81 7.10
CA LEU A 123 -15.32 -17.08 6.18
C LEU A 123 -14.55 -16.36 5.08
N CYS A 124 -13.41 -15.75 5.43
CA CYS A 124 -12.52 -15.12 4.45
C CYS A 124 -12.01 -16.16 3.45
N PHE A 125 -11.56 -17.30 3.96
CA PHE A 125 -11.04 -18.42 3.18
C PHE A 125 -12.11 -19.03 2.26
N GLU A 126 -13.32 -19.27 2.77
CA GLU A 126 -14.43 -19.80 1.97
C GLU A 126 -14.79 -18.87 0.80
N LEU A 127 -14.89 -17.56 1.05
CA LEU A 127 -15.19 -16.60 -0.03
C LEU A 127 -14.06 -16.53 -1.04
N ALA A 128 -12.80 -16.51 -0.57
CA ALA A 128 -11.61 -16.55 -1.42
C ALA A 128 -11.63 -17.78 -2.35
N ALA A 129 -11.88 -18.97 -1.80
CA ALA A 129 -11.96 -20.21 -2.56
C ALA A 129 -13.05 -20.17 -3.63
N GLN A 130 -14.27 -19.73 -3.29
CA GLN A 130 -15.37 -19.62 -4.25
C GLN A 130 -15.07 -18.66 -5.42
N VAL A 131 -14.35 -17.57 -5.16
CA VAL A 131 -13.92 -16.63 -6.19
C VAL A 131 -12.86 -17.24 -7.09
N VAL A 132 -11.82 -17.84 -6.50
CA VAL A 132 -10.74 -18.48 -7.26
C VAL A 132 -11.28 -19.60 -8.15
N ASP A 133 -12.23 -20.40 -7.66
CA ASP A 133 -12.88 -21.46 -8.44
C ASP A 133 -13.63 -20.91 -9.66
N ARG A 134 -14.28 -19.74 -9.56
CA ARG A 134 -14.96 -19.10 -10.70
C ARG A 134 -14.01 -18.53 -11.74
N LEU A 135 -12.80 -18.18 -11.31
CA LEU A 135 -11.76 -17.67 -12.20
C LEU A 135 -10.79 -18.76 -12.68
N ALA A 136 -11.08 -20.03 -12.39
CA ALA A 136 -10.25 -21.15 -12.80
C ALA A 136 -10.04 -21.15 -14.32
N GLY A 137 -8.77 -21.12 -14.73
CA GLY A 137 -8.37 -21.05 -16.14
C GLY A 137 -8.41 -19.65 -16.77
N ALA A 138 -9.02 -18.66 -16.11
CA ALA A 138 -9.10 -17.28 -16.58
C ALA A 138 -8.12 -16.34 -15.86
N ALA A 139 -7.86 -16.58 -14.57
CA ALA A 139 -6.91 -15.80 -13.77
C ALA A 139 -5.96 -16.69 -12.97
N THR A 140 -4.89 -16.09 -12.49
CA THR A 140 -3.87 -16.73 -11.63
C THR A 140 -3.65 -15.86 -10.40
N VAL A 141 -3.69 -16.48 -9.21
CA VAL A 141 -3.31 -15.81 -7.96
C VAL A 141 -1.79 -15.58 -7.98
N VAL A 142 -1.38 -14.32 -7.85
CA VAL A 142 0.05 -13.92 -7.85
C VAL A 142 0.53 -13.43 -6.49
N ASP A 143 -0.38 -13.06 -5.60
CA ASP A 143 -0.09 -12.83 -4.18
C ASP A 143 -1.31 -13.25 -3.34
N GLU A 144 -1.06 -13.99 -2.26
CA GLU A 144 -2.08 -14.44 -1.31
C GLU A 144 -1.54 -14.27 0.10
N VAL A 145 -2.24 -13.50 0.92
CA VAL A 145 -1.88 -13.30 2.32
C VAL A 145 -3.09 -13.46 3.22
N HIS A 146 -2.93 -14.29 4.25
CA HIS A 146 -3.90 -14.46 5.32
C HIS A 146 -3.42 -13.67 6.53
N GLY A 147 -4.01 -12.50 6.72
CA GLY A 147 -3.69 -11.58 7.79
C GLY A 147 -4.45 -11.87 9.08
N PHE A 148 -3.86 -11.52 10.21
CA PHE A 148 -4.49 -11.65 11.53
C PHE A 148 -4.27 -10.40 12.37
N LYS A 149 -5.28 -10.01 13.16
CA LYS A 149 -5.09 -8.99 14.19
C LYS A 149 -4.12 -9.52 15.26
N TYR A 150 -3.12 -8.73 15.63
CA TYR A 150 -2.14 -9.10 16.64
C TYR A 150 -2.35 -8.27 17.91
N PHE A 151 -2.63 -8.96 19.01
CA PHE A 151 -2.93 -8.36 20.32
C PHE A 151 -3.93 -7.19 20.24
N ASP A 152 -3.59 -6.07 20.88
CA ASP A 152 -4.29 -4.79 20.95
C ASP A 152 -4.04 -3.91 19.72
N GLU A 153 -4.25 -4.48 18.51
CA GLU A 153 -4.10 -3.78 17.22
C GLU A 153 -2.65 -3.41 16.89
N ARG A 154 -1.73 -4.29 17.25
CA ARG A 154 -0.31 -4.11 16.96
C ARG A 154 0.10 -4.71 15.63
N ASP A 155 1.14 -4.15 15.06
CA ASP A 155 1.95 -4.84 14.05
C ASP A 155 2.91 -5.85 14.70
N LEU A 156 3.64 -6.61 13.88
CA LEU A 156 4.65 -7.56 14.39
C LEU A 156 5.91 -6.87 14.95
N MET A 157 6.10 -5.59 14.67
CA MET A 157 7.19 -4.77 15.24
C MET A 157 6.83 -4.30 16.68
N GLY A 158 5.57 -4.48 17.07
CA GLY A 158 5.05 -4.29 18.42
C GLY A 158 4.48 -2.90 18.67
N PHE A 159 4.20 -2.12 17.63
CA PHE A 159 3.54 -0.81 17.72
C PHE A 159 2.07 -0.95 17.33
N VAL A 160 1.20 -0.14 17.94
CA VAL A 160 -0.20 -0.08 17.52
C VAL A 160 -0.25 0.52 16.12
N ASP A 161 -0.98 -0.13 15.21
CA ASP A 161 -1.12 0.28 13.82
C ASP A 161 -2.56 0.73 13.54
N GLY A 162 -2.72 1.83 12.81
CA GLY A 162 -4.02 2.43 12.48
C GLY A 162 -4.50 3.54 13.43
N THR A 163 -3.68 3.99 14.40
CA THR A 163 -4.09 5.00 15.41
C THR A 163 -4.57 6.32 14.82
N GLU A 164 -3.86 6.84 13.82
CA GLU A 164 -4.17 8.12 13.16
C GLU A 164 -5.04 7.94 11.90
N ASN A 165 -5.72 6.80 11.75
CA ASN A 165 -6.68 6.64 10.67
C ASN A 165 -7.82 7.66 10.84
N PRO A 166 -8.30 8.29 9.75
CA PRO A 166 -9.48 9.12 9.82
C PRO A 166 -10.70 8.28 10.20
N ALA A 167 -11.68 8.90 10.86
CA ALA A 167 -12.91 8.25 11.29
C ALA A 167 -14.15 9.07 10.90
N GLY A 168 -15.29 8.39 10.75
CA GLY A 168 -16.56 9.02 10.42
C GLY A 168 -16.49 9.86 9.14
N PRO A 169 -17.04 11.09 9.13
CA PRO A 169 -17.03 11.95 7.94
C PRO A 169 -15.64 12.24 7.38
N ALA A 170 -14.60 12.34 8.23
CA ALA A 170 -13.24 12.56 7.76
C ALA A 170 -12.71 11.35 6.97
N ALA A 171 -13.12 10.13 7.33
CA ALA A 171 -12.75 8.93 6.58
C ALA A 171 -13.42 8.91 5.21
N GLU A 172 -14.71 9.29 5.14
CA GLU A 172 -15.41 9.45 3.87
C GLU A 172 -14.73 10.49 2.98
N GLU A 173 -14.38 11.65 3.53
CA GLU A 173 -13.69 12.72 2.81
C GLU A 173 -12.31 12.29 2.29
N ALA A 174 -11.53 11.58 3.10
CA ALA A 174 -10.19 11.12 2.73
C ALA A 174 -10.21 10.02 1.67
N VAL A 175 -11.28 9.23 1.55
CA VAL A 175 -11.26 7.94 0.86
C VAL A 175 -12.21 7.86 -0.34
N VAL A 176 -13.37 8.52 -0.27
CA VAL A 176 -14.45 8.33 -1.25
C VAL A 176 -14.41 9.45 -2.28
N ILE A 177 -14.32 9.07 -3.55
CA ILE A 177 -14.37 9.99 -4.70
C ILE A 177 -15.70 10.73 -4.75
N GLY A 178 -15.61 12.05 -4.91
CA GLY A 178 -16.75 12.96 -4.98
C GLY A 178 -17.00 13.53 -6.37
N ALA A 179 -17.45 14.78 -6.41
CA ALA A 179 -17.84 15.49 -7.62
C ALA A 179 -16.67 15.83 -8.56
N GLU A 180 -15.43 15.68 -8.09
CA GLU A 180 -14.21 15.86 -8.88
C GLU A 180 -14.04 14.79 -9.98
N ASP A 181 -14.65 13.63 -9.82
CA ASP A 181 -14.67 12.56 -10.84
C ASP A 181 -16.06 11.87 -10.83
N PRO A 182 -17.11 12.55 -11.35
CA PRO A 182 -18.51 12.21 -11.09
C PRO A 182 -18.94 10.85 -11.65
N ASP A 183 -18.31 10.37 -12.72
CA ASP A 183 -18.56 9.04 -13.29
C ASP A 183 -18.09 7.91 -12.34
N PHE A 184 -17.21 8.25 -11.40
CA PHE A 184 -16.57 7.34 -10.46
C PHE A 184 -16.81 7.73 -9.00
N ALA A 185 -17.77 8.62 -8.74
CA ALA A 185 -18.21 8.97 -7.39
C ALA A 185 -18.60 7.71 -6.59
N GLY A 186 -18.27 7.68 -5.31
CA GLY A 186 -18.40 6.49 -4.46
C GLY A 186 -17.26 5.47 -4.63
N GLY A 187 -16.36 5.66 -5.59
CA GLY A 187 -15.15 4.86 -5.75
C GLY A 187 -14.02 5.29 -4.80
N SER A 188 -12.90 4.58 -4.87
CA SER A 188 -11.67 4.89 -4.13
C SER A 188 -10.44 4.32 -4.86
N TYR A 189 -9.25 4.83 -4.59
CA TYR A 189 -7.99 4.24 -5.03
C TYR A 189 -7.37 3.45 -3.89
N VAL A 190 -6.76 2.31 -4.21
CA VAL A 190 -6.09 1.48 -3.22
C VAL A 190 -4.68 1.11 -3.67
N VAL A 191 -3.72 1.28 -2.77
CA VAL A 191 -2.35 0.79 -2.93
C VAL A 191 -2.13 -0.34 -1.95
N VAL A 192 -1.46 -1.40 -2.41
CA VAL A 192 -1.03 -2.52 -1.56
C VAL A 192 0.47 -2.75 -1.71
N GLN A 193 1.11 -3.10 -0.59
CA GLN A 193 2.50 -3.55 -0.55
C GLN A 193 2.64 -4.62 0.52
N ARG A 194 3.26 -5.75 0.18
CA ARG A 194 3.58 -6.79 1.15
C ARG A 194 4.99 -6.55 1.69
N TYR A 195 5.11 -6.20 2.96
CA TYR A 195 6.40 -5.98 3.63
C TYR A 195 6.85 -7.23 4.38
N VAL A 196 8.15 -7.55 4.30
CA VAL A 196 8.82 -8.57 5.11
C VAL A 196 9.82 -7.87 6.03
N HIS A 197 9.81 -8.24 7.31
CA HIS A 197 10.56 -7.58 8.36
C HIS A 197 11.82 -8.34 8.77
N ASP A 198 12.96 -7.64 8.91
CA ASP A 198 14.13 -8.14 9.64
C ASP A 198 13.90 -7.99 11.14
N MET A 199 13.15 -8.93 11.71
CA MET A 199 12.83 -8.94 13.14
C MET A 199 14.07 -9.10 14.03
N LYS A 200 15.17 -9.64 13.51
CA LYS A 200 16.41 -9.76 14.29
C LYS A 200 17.08 -8.40 14.43
N ALA A 201 17.21 -7.65 13.35
CA ALA A 201 17.73 -6.29 13.37
C ALA A 201 16.82 -5.37 14.20
N TRP A 202 15.50 -5.48 14.03
CA TRP A 202 14.53 -4.69 14.77
C TRP A 202 14.62 -4.92 16.28
N ASN A 203 14.60 -6.18 16.73
CA ASN A 203 14.64 -6.52 18.15
C ASN A 203 16.02 -6.28 18.80
N ALA A 204 17.06 -6.01 18.01
CA ALA A 204 18.36 -5.60 18.55
C ALA A 204 18.40 -4.11 18.94
N LEU A 205 17.45 -3.30 18.46
CA LEU A 205 17.33 -1.90 18.89
C LEU A 205 16.78 -1.80 20.32
N PRO A 206 17.32 -0.88 21.15
CA PRO A 206 16.64 -0.41 22.34
C PRO A 206 15.25 0.13 22.01
N VAL A 207 14.31 0.05 22.95
CA VAL A 207 12.92 0.49 22.74
C VAL A 207 12.87 1.96 22.32
N GLU A 208 13.68 2.81 22.95
CA GLU A 208 13.73 4.24 22.66
C GLU A 208 14.17 4.53 21.23
N GLU A 209 15.03 3.67 20.64
CA GLU A 209 15.42 3.78 19.24
C GLU A 209 14.31 3.29 18.30
N GLN A 210 13.57 2.24 18.67
CA GLN A 210 12.38 1.82 17.93
C GLN A 210 11.32 2.94 17.92
N GLU A 211 11.11 3.60 19.06
CA GLU A 211 10.20 4.73 19.21
C GLU A 211 10.61 5.92 18.35
N ARG A 212 11.92 6.19 18.21
CA ARG A 212 12.45 7.20 17.28
C ARG A 212 12.26 6.82 15.81
N VAL A 213 12.39 5.54 15.46
CA VAL A 213 12.11 5.04 14.10
C VAL A 213 10.65 5.24 13.73
N ILE A 214 9.72 4.92 14.64
CA ILE A 214 8.29 5.05 14.37
C ILE A 214 7.79 6.49 14.54
N GLY A 215 8.24 7.20 15.56
CA GLY A 215 7.73 8.53 15.96
C GLY A 215 6.65 8.48 17.05
N ARG A 216 6.49 7.34 17.74
CA ARG A 216 5.54 7.18 18.86
C ARG A 216 6.18 6.33 19.97
N THR A 217 5.65 6.42 21.18
CA THR A 217 6.01 5.51 22.27
C THR A 217 5.41 4.13 22.06
N LYS A 218 6.16 3.07 22.34
CA LYS A 218 5.79 1.70 21.97
C LYS A 218 4.65 1.17 22.84
N SER A 219 4.74 1.36 24.15
CA SER A 219 3.75 0.81 25.09
C SER A 219 2.48 1.64 25.11
N ALA A 220 2.60 2.96 25.26
CA ALA A 220 1.48 3.87 25.46
C ALA A 220 0.88 4.39 24.14
N ASN A 221 1.57 4.18 23.01
CA ASN A 221 1.12 4.64 21.70
C ASN A 221 0.87 6.17 21.64
N ILE A 222 1.68 6.93 22.37
CA ILE A 222 1.63 8.40 22.38
C ILE A 222 2.62 8.90 21.34
N GLU A 223 2.19 9.81 20.46
CA GLU A 223 3.06 10.48 19.50
C GLU A 223 4.18 11.24 20.22
N LEU A 224 5.40 11.17 19.69
CA LEU A 224 6.50 11.94 20.24
C LEU A 224 6.27 13.44 20.02
N ASP A 225 6.74 14.27 20.95
CA ASP A 225 6.76 15.73 20.78
C ASP A 225 7.60 16.12 19.55
N ASP A 226 7.27 17.24 18.91
CA ASP A 226 7.90 17.66 17.66
C ASP A 226 9.41 17.89 17.79
N GLU A 227 9.90 18.33 18.96
CA GLU A 227 11.33 18.48 19.22
C GLU A 227 12.06 17.14 19.39
N ALA A 228 11.35 16.09 19.82
CA ALA A 228 11.91 14.76 20.06
C ALA A 228 11.75 13.82 18.85
N LYS A 229 10.78 14.10 17.99
CA LYS A 229 10.41 13.29 16.81
C LYS A 229 11.40 13.51 15.68
N PRO A 230 12.18 12.48 15.29
CA PRO A 230 13.09 12.62 14.17
C PRO A 230 12.35 12.93 12.86
N ALA A 231 12.93 13.81 12.04
CA ALA A 231 12.37 14.18 10.74
C ALA A 231 12.27 13.01 9.73
N ASN A 232 12.97 11.91 10.00
CA ASN A 232 12.91 10.65 9.24
C ASN A 232 12.21 9.51 9.98
N SER A 233 11.44 9.83 11.02
CA SER A 233 10.52 8.86 11.63
C SER A 233 9.36 8.56 10.68
N HIS A 234 8.78 7.37 10.83
CA HIS A 234 7.65 6.93 10.02
C HIS A 234 6.47 7.91 10.10
N VAL A 235 6.11 8.38 11.31
CA VAL A 235 5.06 9.40 11.50
C VAL A 235 5.41 10.70 10.78
N ALA A 236 6.64 11.23 10.93
CA ALA A 236 7.00 12.51 10.34
C ALA A 236 6.91 12.51 8.80
N LEU A 237 7.34 11.43 8.15
CA LEU A 237 7.33 11.34 6.67
C LEU A 237 5.96 11.04 6.07
N ASN A 238 5.05 10.44 6.87
CA ASN A 238 3.69 10.15 6.46
C ASN A 238 2.68 11.24 6.88
N SER A 239 3.10 12.24 7.66
CA SER A 239 2.31 13.45 7.91
C SER A 239 2.41 14.42 6.73
N VAL A 240 1.45 14.33 5.81
CA VAL A 240 1.36 15.15 4.60
C VAL A 240 0.28 16.21 4.74
N ASN A 241 0.56 17.45 4.34
CA ASN A 241 -0.37 18.56 4.39
C ASN A 241 -0.59 19.17 3.01
N ALA A 242 -1.82 19.59 2.74
CA ALA A 242 -2.19 20.36 1.56
C ALA A 242 -1.65 21.80 1.64
N PRO A 243 -1.67 22.57 0.53
CA PRO A 243 -1.20 23.95 0.51
C PRO A 243 -1.93 24.90 1.48
N ASP A 244 -3.18 24.59 1.83
CA ASP A 244 -3.98 25.35 2.80
C ASP A 244 -3.69 24.97 4.26
N GLY A 245 -2.78 24.01 4.49
CA GLY A 245 -2.38 23.53 5.80
C GLY A 245 -3.24 22.40 6.37
N SER A 246 -4.30 21.97 5.67
CA SER A 246 -5.08 20.79 6.06
C SER A 246 -4.29 19.50 5.89
N GLN A 247 -4.52 18.51 6.75
CA GLN A 247 -3.84 17.22 6.65
C GLN A 247 -4.44 16.38 5.52
N LEU A 248 -3.60 15.85 4.66
CA LEU A 248 -3.99 14.87 3.65
C LEU A 248 -3.89 13.48 4.25
N GLN A 249 -5.03 12.79 4.36
CA GLN A 249 -5.13 11.50 5.03
C GLN A 249 -5.41 10.35 4.05
N ILE A 250 -5.07 9.14 4.48
CA ILE A 250 -5.45 7.88 3.87
C ILE A 250 -6.12 7.01 4.94
N LEU A 251 -6.91 6.03 4.53
CA LEU A 251 -7.42 5.00 5.44
C LEU A 251 -6.63 3.72 5.24
N ARG A 252 -5.91 3.30 6.28
CA ARG A 252 -5.10 2.08 6.28
C ARG A 252 -5.84 0.93 6.95
N ASP A 253 -5.59 -0.28 6.47
CA ASP A 253 -6.14 -1.51 7.07
C ASP A 253 -5.05 -2.59 7.10
N ASN A 254 -3.90 -2.21 7.63
CA ASN A 254 -2.70 -3.03 7.67
C ASN A 254 -2.94 -4.29 8.50
N MET A 255 -2.44 -5.43 8.01
CA MET A 255 -2.58 -6.70 8.71
C MET A 255 -1.22 -7.42 8.88
N PRO A 256 -0.88 -7.83 10.11
CA PRO A 256 0.17 -8.80 10.38
C PRO A 256 -0.03 -10.09 9.58
N TYR A 257 1.07 -10.65 9.07
CA TYR A 257 1.10 -11.99 8.49
C TYR A 257 2.48 -12.63 8.72
N GLY A 258 2.58 -13.96 8.56
CA GLY A 258 3.87 -14.61 8.63
C GLY A 258 3.84 -16.12 8.58
N THR A 259 5.03 -16.72 8.55
CA THR A 259 5.26 -18.15 8.68
C THR A 259 6.48 -18.39 9.55
N VAL A 260 6.25 -18.75 10.81
CA VAL A 260 7.29 -18.91 11.84
C VAL A 260 8.38 -19.90 11.40
N GLY A 261 8.01 -21.03 10.80
CA GLY A 261 8.96 -22.05 10.35
C GLY A 261 9.90 -21.59 9.23
N ARG A 262 9.56 -20.51 8.51
CA ARG A 262 10.40 -19.87 7.49
C ARG A 262 11.06 -18.58 8.00
N GLY A 263 10.79 -18.17 9.24
CA GLY A 263 11.25 -16.89 9.79
C GLY A 263 10.63 -15.68 9.08
N GLU A 264 9.49 -15.84 8.42
CA GLU A 264 8.81 -14.78 7.69
C GLU A 264 7.83 -14.07 8.63
N PHE A 265 8.06 -12.78 8.87
CA PHE A 265 7.23 -11.90 9.67
C PHE A 265 7.00 -10.64 8.85
N GLY A 266 5.75 -10.22 8.66
CA GLY A 266 5.47 -9.11 7.78
C GLY A 266 4.22 -8.32 8.15
N THR A 267 4.09 -7.19 7.49
CA THR A 267 2.88 -6.36 7.46
C THR A 267 2.39 -6.31 6.03
N TYR A 268 1.13 -6.66 5.81
CA TYR A 268 0.46 -6.39 4.54
C TYR A 268 -0.08 -4.97 4.60
N PHE A 269 0.59 -4.04 3.92
CA PHE A 269 0.15 -2.66 3.82
C PHE A 269 -0.96 -2.55 2.79
N ILE A 270 -2.04 -1.89 3.18
CA ILE A 270 -3.14 -1.49 2.30
C ILE A 270 -3.63 -0.11 2.71
N ALA A 271 -3.77 0.77 1.72
CA ALA A 271 -4.20 2.14 1.93
C ALA A 271 -5.22 2.56 0.89
N TYR A 272 -6.38 3.02 1.35
CA TYR A 272 -7.42 3.61 0.54
C TYR A 272 -7.36 5.14 0.58
N SER A 273 -7.62 5.77 -0.55
CA SER A 273 -7.60 7.23 -0.68
C SER A 273 -8.50 7.71 -1.83
N ARG A 274 -9.06 8.91 -1.69
CA ARG A 274 -9.86 9.58 -2.72
C ARG A 274 -9.04 9.84 -3.98
N THR A 275 -7.73 10.08 -3.83
CA THR A 275 -6.77 10.23 -4.93
C THR A 275 -5.49 9.49 -4.59
N PRO A 276 -4.88 8.75 -5.53
CA PRO A 276 -3.66 8.02 -5.24
C PRO A 276 -2.49 8.96 -4.92
N ALA A 277 -2.59 10.24 -5.30
CA ALA A 277 -1.54 11.23 -5.09
C ALA A 277 -1.11 11.36 -3.62
N VAL A 278 -2.04 11.23 -2.66
CA VAL A 278 -1.72 11.28 -1.22
C VAL A 278 -0.84 10.10 -0.83
N THR A 279 -1.24 8.89 -1.20
CA THR A 279 -0.48 7.66 -0.91
C THR A 279 0.88 7.68 -1.62
N GLU A 280 0.94 8.18 -2.85
CA GLU A 280 2.19 8.32 -3.60
C GLU A 280 3.13 9.36 -2.99
N GLU A 281 2.62 10.47 -2.46
CA GLU A 281 3.44 11.44 -1.74
C GLU A 281 4.03 10.85 -0.47
N MET A 282 3.23 10.12 0.31
CA MET A 282 3.70 9.37 1.48
C MET A 282 4.81 8.39 1.10
N LEU A 283 4.62 7.59 0.04
CA LEU A 283 5.64 6.65 -0.45
C LEU A 283 6.89 7.36 -0.98
N ARG A 284 6.76 8.49 -1.69
CA ARG A 284 7.92 9.29 -2.12
C ARG A 284 8.71 9.80 -0.92
N ASN A 285 8.04 10.34 0.10
CA ASN A 285 8.70 10.78 1.33
C ASN A 285 9.43 9.61 2.01
N MET A 286 8.80 8.44 2.06
CA MET A 286 9.39 7.26 2.69
C MET A 286 10.61 6.75 1.94
N PHE A 287 10.51 6.51 0.62
CA PHE A 287 11.55 5.83 -0.15
C PHE A 287 12.64 6.77 -0.67
N LEU A 288 12.26 7.97 -1.13
CA LEU A 288 13.21 8.95 -1.68
C LEU A 288 13.77 9.89 -0.60
N GLY A 289 13.00 10.11 0.47
CA GLY A 289 13.34 10.99 1.58
C GLY A 289 12.87 12.43 1.41
N ARG A 290 12.58 13.09 2.54
CA ARG A 290 12.24 14.52 2.60
C ARG A 290 13.08 15.22 3.70
N PRO A 291 14.04 16.09 3.33
CA PRO A 291 14.57 16.32 1.97
C PRO A 291 15.18 15.03 1.36
N PRO A 292 15.46 14.98 0.04
CA PRO A 292 16.00 13.78 -0.61
C PRO A 292 17.17 13.16 0.14
N GLY A 293 17.12 11.85 0.35
CA GLY A 293 18.10 11.08 1.16
C GLY A 293 17.70 10.91 2.63
N ASN A 294 16.82 11.77 3.17
CA ASN A 294 16.27 11.62 4.53
C ASN A 294 15.05 10.67 4.51
N TYR A 295 15.30 9.41 4.12
CA TYR A 295 14.29 8.36 3.93
C TYR A 295 13.74 7.83 5.26
N ASP A 296 12.61 7.13 5.21
CA ASP A 296 11.95 6.56 6.38
C ASP A 296 12.75 5.41 6.98
N ARG A 297 13.12 5.58 8.25
CA ARG A 297 13.90 4.62 9.01
C ARG A 297 13.22 3.26 9.17
N ILE A 298 11.89 3.16 9.06
CA ILE A 298 11.20 1.87 9.12
C ILE A 298 11.66 0.93 8.00
N LEU A 299 12.02 1.48 6.82
CA LEU A 299 12.47 0.71 5.66
C LEU A 299 13.80 0.00 5.88
N ASP A 300 14.60 0.42 6.88
CA ASP A 300 15.80 -0.31 7.27
C ASP A 300 15.51 -1.68 7.89
N PHE A 301 14.25 -1.91 8.28
CA PHE A 301 13.77 -3.15 8.90
C PHE A 301 12.66 -3.81 8.08
N SER A 302 12.09 -3.14 7.07
CA SER A 302 10.91 -3.59 6.35
C SER A 302 11.13 -3.46 4.84
N THR A 303 11.17 -4.60 4.14
CA THR A 303 11.35 -4.63 2.68
C THR A 303 10.03 -4.93 1.97
N PRO A 304 9.53 -4.05 1.07
CA PRO A 304 8.38 -4.38 0.25
C PRO A 304 8.77 -5.38 -0.84
N VAL A 305 8.08 -6.51 -0.91
CA VAL A 305 8.29 -7.53 -1.95
C VAL A 305 7.23 -7.48 -3.05
N THR A 306 6.17 -6.68 -2.86
CA THR A 306 5.14 -6.37 -3.85
C THR A 306 4.77 -4.88 -3.83
N GLY A 307 4.16 -4.40 -4.91
CA GLY A 307 3.60 -3.06 -5.02
C GLY A 307 2.62 -2.94 -6.18
N SER A 308 1.37 -2.62 -5.88
CA SER A 308 0.29 -2.53 -6.88
C SER A 308 -0.72 -1.44 -6.51
N LEU A 309 -1.30 -0.81 -7.53
CA LEU A 309 -2.32 0.24 -7.43
C LEU A 309 -3.56 -0.20 -8.20
N PHE A 310 -4.71 -0.14 -7.54
CA PHE A 310 -6.01 -0.51 -8.10
C PHE A 310 -7.02 0.62 -7.89
N PHE A 311 -8.07 0.59 -8.69
CA PHE A 311 -9.27 1.38 -8.46
C PHE A 311 -10.38 0.49 -7.88
N THR A 312 -11.00 0.95 -6.81
CA THR A 312 -12.16 0.33 -6.16
C THR A 312 -13.42 1.04 -6.65
N PRO A 313 -14.20 0.44 -7.57
CA PRO A 313 -15.46 1.05 -8.02
C PRO A 313 -16.48 1.17 -6.90
N SER A 314 -17.48 2.05 -7.06
CA SER A 314 -18.67 2.05 -6.20
C SER A 314 -19.39 0.70 -6.25
N ALA A 315 -20.20 0.38 -5.24
CA ALA A 315 -20.95 -0.87 -5.20
C ALA A 315 -21.91 -0.99 -6.39
N ALA A 316 -22.49 0.14 -6.82
CA ALA A 316 -23.36 0.21 -7.99
C ALA A 316 -22.60 -0.11 -9.29
N LEU A 317 -21.43 0.50 -9.50
CA LEU A 317 -20.61 0.27 -10.69
C LEU A 317 -20.06 -1.16 -10.74
N LEU A 318 -19.68 -1.73 -9.59
CA LEU A 318 -19.26 -3.14 -9.50
C LEU A 318 -20.41 -4.10 -9.82
N GLY A 319 -21.62 -3.80 -9.34
CA GLY A 319 -22.83 -4.61 -9.55
C GLY A 319 -23.42 -4.52 -10.96
N ALA A 320 -23.10 -3.46 -11.69
CA ALA A 320 -23.54 -3.24 -13.06
C ALA A 320 -22.41 -2.62 -13.90
N PRO A 321 -21.34 -3.37 -14.19
CA PRO A 321 -20.17 -2.84 -14.89
C PRO A 321 -20.51 -2.45 -16.35
N PRO A 322 -19.80 -1.46 -16.93
CA PRO A 322 -19.95 -1.09 -18.34
C PRO A 322 -19.73 -2.27 -19.30
N GLY A 323 -20.18 -2.12 -20.55
CA GLY A 323 -19.89 -3.05 -21.66
C GLY A 323 -18.38 -3.29 -21.89
N PRO A 324 -17.98 -4.32 -22.65
CA PRO A 324 -16.56 -4.56 -22.94
C PRO A 324 -16.01 -3.46 -23.85
N PRO A 325 -14.71 -3.16 -23.80
CA PRO A 325 -14.10 -2.17 -24.68
C PRO A 325 -14.29 -2.55 -26.15
N ASP A 326 -14.43 -1.55 -27.01
CA ASP A 326 -14.36 -1.77 -28.46
C ASP A 326 -12.95 -2.28 -28.82
N ALA A 327 -12.87 -3.17 -29.82
CA ALA A 327 -11.68 -3.97 -30.15
C ALA A 327 -10.39 -3.19 -30.55
N ALA A 328 -10.31 -1.87 -30.34
CA ALA A 328 -9.25 -1.00 -30.85
C ALA A 328 -8.27 -0.42 -29.78
N ALA A 329 -8.40 -0.76 -28.50
CA ALA A 329 -7.52 -0.21 -27.46
C ALA A 329 -6.19 -1.00 -27.35
N GLY A 330 -5.06 -0.35 -27.67
CA GLY A 330 -3.72 -0.91 -27.50
C GLY A 330 -3.26 -0.98 -26.03
N PRO A 331 -2.16 -1.70 -25.73
CA PRO A 331 -1.72 -1.95 -24.35
C PRO A 331 -1.23 -0.68 -23.65
N VAL A 332 -1.60 -0.54 -22.37
CA VAL A 332 -1.12 0.51 -21.47
C VAL A 332 0.25 0.11 -20.91
N ARG A 333 1.30 0.90 -21.19
CA ARG A 333 2.66 0.67 -20.70
C ARG A 333 2.82 1.21 -19.28
N ALA A 334 3.56 0.50 -18.43
CA ALA A 334 3.93 1.00 -17.11
C ALA A 334 4.76 2.29 -17.22
N PRO A 335 4.51 3.30 -16.35
CA PRO A 335 5.34 4.50 -16.29
C PRO A 335 6.77 4.18 -15.84
N GLU A 336 7.74 5.02 -16.24
CA GLU A 336 9.15 4.88 -15.89
C GLU A 336 9.38 5.09 -14.38
N PRO A 337 10.37 4.40 -13.76
CA PRO A 337 10.65 4.52 -12.33
C PRO A 337 11.04 5.94 -11.94
N GLU A 338 10.59 6.38 -10.77
CA GLU A 338 10.92 7.68 -10.20
C GLU A 338 12.18 7.55 -9.31
N THR A 339 13.22 8.30 -9.64
CA THR A 339 14.51 8.32 -8.92
C THR A 339 14.70 9.66 -8.22
N ALA A 340 15.41 9.67 -7.09
CA ALA A 340 15.85 10.91 -6.47
C ALA A 340 16.69 11.74 -7.47
N PRO A 341 16.49 13.07 -7.59
CA PRO A 341 17.37 13.91 -8.39
C PRO A 341 18.79 13.90 -7.82
N GLU A 342 19.81 13.83 -8.69
CA GLU A 342 21.21 13.99 -8.28
C GLU A 342 21.40 15.37 -7.63
N PRO A 343 22.23 15.47 -6.57
CA PRO A 343 22.59 16.78 -6.03
C PRO A 343 23.25 17.60 -7.14
N ALA A 344 22.75 18.82 -7.36
CA ALA A 344 23.26 19.72 -8.38
C ALA A 344 24.78 19.88 -8.25
N ALA A 345 25.51 19.43 -9.26
CA ALA A 345 26.94 19.67 -9.39
C ALA A 345 27.17 21.17 -9.62
N GLY A 346 27.35 21.90 -8.54
CA GLY A 346 27.93 23.24 -8.55
C GLY A 346 29.41 23.14 -8.94
N SER A 347 29.71 23.46 -10.18
CA SER A 347 31.04 23.53 -10.77
C SER A 347 31.94 24.53 -10.04
N GLY A 348 33.06 24.03 -9.50
CA GLY A 348 34.27 24.80 -9.17
C GLY A 348 35.49 23.92 -9.45
N PRO A 349 36.52 24.40 -10.17
CA PRO A 349 37.58 23.54 -10.66
C PRO A 349 38.46 23.00 -9.53
N LEU A 350 38.74 21.70 -9.62
CA LEU A 350 39.75 21.00 -8.83
C LEU A 350 41.12 21.66 -9.03
N SER A 351 41.71 22.14 -7.93
CA SER A 351 43.11 22.55 -7.92
C SER A 351 44.00 21.31 -7.88
N ALA A 352 44.99 21.27 -8.75
CA ALA A 352 45.92 20.15 -8.97
C ALA A 352 46.78 19.80 -7.74
N PRO A 353 47.25 18.55 -7.60
CA PRO A 353 48.25 18.18 -6.60
C PRO A 353 49.67 18.56 -7.08
N PRO A 354 50.63 18.81 -6.18
CA PRO A 354 52.02 19.10 -6.55
C PRO A 354 52.80 17.82 -6.94
N PRO A 355 53.95 17.96 -7.66
CA PRO A 355 54.57 16.86 -8.39
C PRO A 355 55.57 16.01 -7.59
N ASP A 356 55.87 14.85 -8.18
CA ASP A 356 56.73 13.72 -7.80
C ASP A 356 58.01 13.98 -6.99
N LEU A 357 58.27 13.05 -6.07
CA LEU A 357 59.63 12.65 -5.65
C LEU A 357 59.92 11.22 -6.12
N ALA A 358 61.04 11.07 -6.82
CA ALA A 358 61.56 9.88 -7.47
C ALA A 358 62.03 8.76 -6.50
N PRO A 359 62.29 7.52 -6.98
CA PRO A 359 62.37 6.32 -6.16
C PRO A 359 63.80 5.92 -5.73
N VAL A 360 63.92 5.18 -4.62
CA VAL A 360 65.19 4.58 -4.14
C VAL A 360 64.88 3.13 -3.65
N PRO A 361 65.78 2.14 -3.85
CA PRO A 361 65.41 0.81 -4.32
C PRO A 361 65.32 -0.28 -3.23
N ALA A 362 64.84 -1.44 -3.66
CA ALA A 362 64.82 -2.69 -2.90
C ALA A 362 66.22 -3.25 -2.62
N GLY A 363 66.41 -3.75 -1.40
CA GLY A 363 67.54 -4.58 -0.96
C GLY A 363 67.07 -5.58 0.08
N ALA A 364 67.48 -6.84 -0.10
CA ALA A 364 66.97 -8.04 0.55
C ALA A 364 67.54 -8.33 1.96
N ASP A 365 66.96 -9.36 2.58
CA ASP A 365 67.52 -10.33 3.53
C ASP A 365 67.34 -10.16 5.06
N GLY A 366 66.91 -11.29 5.67
CA GLY A 366 67.07 -11.63 7.10
C GLY A 366 65.76 -11.67 7.90
N SER A 367 64.98 -12.75 7.92
CA SER A 367 65.14 -14.00 8.72
C SER A 367 64.85 -13.85 10.23
N LEU A 368 64.24 -14.93 10.77
CA LEU A 368 63.92 -15.29 12.16
C LEU A 368 62.56 -14.75 12.65
N GLY A 369 61.47 -15.54 12.64
CA GLY A 369 61.25 -16.68 13.55
C GLY A 369 60.74 -16.13 14.89
N ILE A 370 59.54 -16.44 15.39
CA ILE A 370 59.21 -17.63 16.21
C ILE A 370 57.68 -17.66 16.47
N GLY A 371 57.13 -18.86 16.71
CA GLY A 371 55.70 -19.20 16.89
C GLY A 371 55.01 -18.56 18.11
N SER A 372 53.76 -18.86 18.49
CA SER A 372 52.95 -20.06 18.31
C SER A 372 51.47 -19.77 18.66
N LEU A 373 50.58 -20.56 18.06
CA LEU A 373 49.20 -20.78 18.52
C LEU A 373 49.13 -21.33 19.96
N LYS A 374 48.05 -21.02 20.68
CA LYS A 374 47.38 -21.99 21.56
C LYS A 374 45.86 -21.92 21.47
N ARG A 375 45.29 -23.13 21.33
CA ARG A 375 43.88 -23.53 21.26
C ARG A 375 43.19 -23.55 22.63
N SER A 376 41.86 -23.50 22.53
CA SER A 376 40.80 -24.14 23.34
C SER A 376 41.19 -25.10 24.47
N THR A 377 40.43 -25.03 25.56
CA THR A 377 39.96 -26.21 26.30
C THR A 377 38.53 -26.01 26.76
N ALA A 378 37.72 -27.04 26.54
CA ALA A 378 36.43 -27.26 27.16
C ALA A 378 36.60 -27.73 28.62
N ARG A 379 35.66 -27.33 29.47
CA ARG A 379 34.92 -28.23 30.36
C ARG A 379 33.57 -27.61 30.69
#